data_AF-A0A9Q1G186-F1
#
_entry.id   AF-A0A9Q1G186-F1
#
_cell.length_a   1.000
_cell.length_b   1.000
_cell.length_c   1.000
_cell.angle_alpha   90.00
_cell.angle_beta   90.00
_cell.angle_gamma   90.00
#
_symmetry.space_group_name_H-M   'P 1'
#
loop_
_entity.id
_entity.type
_entity.pdbx_description
1 polymer ?
#
loop_
_entity_poly.entity_id
_entity_poly.type
_entity_poly.pdbx_seq_one_letter_code
_entity_poly.pdbx_strand_id
1 'polypeptide(L)'
;MISNINFDGYMVAIDIDFATRKIAGMLKTQKVIEQDGDLFTMKTLSTFRNYYSSFKIGEEFEEVTKGLDNRKCKSMVNWDGERMVCVQTGEKRNRGWTHWIEGEHLYLELCCEGQVLTSPPGKIASLLKPQKVIEQEGDVFTMKTVNTFRRYDSSFKMGEEFEEFTKGLDNRRCQTVVSWDGDKMVCVQKGEKKNRGWTHWIEGDRLHLEKLRTALAPLQKKLKAFNAVKLSCDQTAEHIKSQAQHTERQIKMEFEKLQQFLKDEEAARLTAVREEEQEKSEKMKDKIEKMTWEISSLSKQISAIEQELRAEDVSFLQSYKDTQNKAQCTLADPKKVSGALIDVAKHLGNLKYRVWEKMLGTVQYTSVSSSQAACILQRKLQSVRVQLDWGNKEVAFSDPNNNTPFCTVHIPSTDRVFPFFSGSLRICPMKVSVIVE
;
A
#
# COMPACT_ATOMS: atom_id res chain seq x y z
N MET A 1 -10.99 -23.79 -15.84
CA MET A 1 -10.50 -22.40 -16.02
C MET A 1 -10.41 -22.20 -17.52
N ILE A 2 -11.41 -21.58 -18.15
CA ILE A 2 -11.39 -21.36 -19.62
C ILE A 2 -10.59 -20.07 -19.81
N SER A 3 -9.33 -20.20 -20.21
CA SER A 3 -8.42 -19.06 -20.44
C SER A 3 -8.62 -18.48 -21.84
N ASN A 4 -8.38 -17.18 -22.00
CA ASN A 4 -8.30 -16.54 -23.32
C ASN A 4 -7.27 -17.30 -24.19
N ILE A 5 -7.64 -17.63 -25.42
CA ILE A 5 -6.73 -18.24 -26.40
C ILE A 5 -5.96 -17.10 -27.08
N ASN A 6 -4.62 -17.20 -27.13
CA ASN A 6 -3.72 -16.22 -27.76
C ASN A 6 -3.82 -14.77 -27.23
N PHE A 7 -4.07 -14.61 -25.92
CA PHE A 7 -4.18 -13.29 -25.29
C PHE A 7 -2.92 -12.43 -25.46
N ASP A 8 -1.75 -13.00 -25.15
CA ASP A 8 -0.49 -12.24 -25.16
C ASP A 8 -0.08 -11.86 -26.59
N GLY A 9 -0.27 -12.75 -27.57
CA GLY A 9 0.03 -12.49 -28.98
C GLY A 9 -0.79 -11.32 -29.55
N TYR A 10 -2.10 -11.30 -29.28
CA TYR A 10 -2.94 -10.15 -29.68
C TYR A 10 -2.51 -8.85 -28.97
N MET A 11 -2.23 -8.90 -27.66
CA MET A 11 -1.85 -7.72 -26.90
C MET A 11 -0.48 -7.15 -27.34
N VAL A 12 0.43 -8.00 -27.83
CA VAL A 12 1.65 -7.56 -28.51
C VAL A 12 1.33 -6.89 -29.85
N ALA A 13 0.43 -7.46 -30.66
CA ALA A 13 0.04 -6.91 -31.96
C ALA A 13 -0.60 -5.52 -31.89
N ILE A 14 -1.21 -5.14 -30.75
CA ILE A 14 -1.72 -3.78 -30.51
C ILE A 14 -0.71 -2.88 -29.77
N ASP A 15 0.56 -3.29 -29.65
CA ASP A 15 1.68 -2.58 -29.02
C ASP A 15 1.50 -2.27 -27.52
N ILE A 16 0.85 -3.16 -26.77
CA ILE A 16 0.71 -2.99 -25.32
C ILE A 16 1.98 -3.49 -24.61
N ASP A 17 2.54 -2.68 -23.72
CA ASP A 17 3.77 -3.00 -22.97
C ASP A 17 3.59 -4.23 -22.05
N PHE A 18 4.71 -4.91 -21.76
CA PHE A 18 4.72 -6.16 -21.00
C PHE A 18 4.04 -6.05 -19.63
N ALA A 19 4.23 -4.95 -18.90
CA ALA A 19 3.65 -4.78 -17.57
C ALA A 19 2.12 -4.65 -17.66
N THR A 20 1.62 -3.84 -18.61
CA THR A 20 0.19 -3.70 -18.86
C THR A 20 -0.44 -5.03 -19.27
N ARG A 21 0.23 -5.85 -20.09
CA ARG A 21 -0.29 -7.18 -20.49
C ARG A 21 -0.47 -8.13 -19.30
N LYS A 22 0.50 -8.14 -18.37
CA LYS A 22 0.41 -8.98 -17.15
C LYS A 22 -0.77 -8.59 -16.27
N ILE A 23 -1.00 -7.29 -16.09
CA ILE A 23 -2.15 -6.79 -15.32
C ILE A 23 -3.45 -7.16 -16.04
N ALA A 24 -3.54 -6.92 -17.35
CA ALA A 24 -4.76 -7.16 -18.13
C ALA A 24 -5.20 -8.63 -18.10
N GLY A 25 -4.26 -9.59 -18.11
CA GLY A 25 -4.57 -11.02 -18.01
C GLY A 25 -5.19 -11.45 -16.68
N MET A 26 -5.07 -10.63 -15.62
CA MET A 26 -5.65 -10.90 -14.30
C MET A 26 -7.04 -10.26 -14.11
N LEU A 27 -7.47 -9.40 -15.03
CA LEU A 27 -8.72 -8.65 -14.92
C LEU A 27 -9.91 -9.49 -15.39
N LYS A 28 -11.01 -9.44 -14.63
CA LYS A 28 -12.31 -9.93 -15.08
C LYS A 28 -13.08 -8.75 -15.70
N THR A 29 -13.39 -8.85 -16.98
CA THR A 29 -14.16 -7.84 -17.70
C THR A 29 -15.64 -8.21 -17.74
N GLN A 30 -16.52 -7.25 -17.50
CA GLN A 30 -17.95 -7.36 -17.74
C GLN A 30 -18.29 -6.61 -19.02
N LYS A 31 -19.03 -7.25 -19.94
CA LYS A 31 -19.56 -6.59 -21.14
C LYS A 31 -21.05 -6.35 -21.00
N VAL A 32 -21.49 -5.16 -21.38
CA VAL A 32 -22.89 -4.74 -21.44
C VAL A 32 -23.14 -4.21 -22.84
N ILE A 33 -24.17 -4.74 -23.50
CA ILE A 33 -24.64 -4.28 -24.80
C ILE A 33 -26.06 -3.78 -24.59
N GLU A 34 -26.26 -2.48 -24.79
CA GLU A 34 -27.55 -1.81 -24.73
C GLU A 34 -27.96 -1.42 -26.14
N GLN A 35 -29.25 -1.54 -26.45
CA GLN A 35 -29.82 -1.13 -27.72
C GLN A 35 -31.00 -0.20 -27.44
N ASP A 36 -31.00 0.95 -28.10
CA ASP A 36 -32.10 1.92 -28.11
C ASP A 36 -32.44 2.27 -29.56
N GLY A 37 -33.50 1.67 -30.09
CA GLY A 37 -33.80 1.72 -31.52
C GLY A 37 -32.64 1.17 -32.37
N ASP A 38 -32.12 2.02 -33.25
CA ASP A 38 -30.99 1.69 -34.14
C ASP A 38 -29.61 2.01 -33.51
N LEU A 39 -29.60 2.65 -32.32
CA LEU A 39 -28.37 3.01 -31.62
C LEU A 39 -27.96 1.89 -30.65
N PHE A 40 -26.79 1.33 -30.88
CA PHE A 40 -26.14 0.37 -30.00
C PHE A 40 -25.15 1.08 -29.10
N THR A 41 -25.10 0.70 -27.83
CA THR A 41 -24.10 1.14 -26.87
C THR A 41 -23.43 -0.06 -26.21
N MET A 42 -22.15 -0.24 -26.50
CA MET A 42 -21.28 -1.25 -25.89
C MET A 42 -20.47 -0.64 -24.76
N LYS A 43 -20.54 -1.27 -23.58
CA LYS A 43 -19.76 -0.93 -22.40
C LYS A 43 -18.94 -2.14 -21.98
N THR A 44 -17.61 -2.02 -22.01
CA THR A 44 -16.70 -3.01 -21.45
C THR A 44 -16.14 -2.45 -20.14
N LEU A 45 -16.49 -3.08 -19.02
CA LEU A 45 -16.20 -2.61 -17.67
C LEU A 45 -15.17 -3.52 -16.99
N SER A 46 -14.20 -2.95 -16.28
CA SER A 46 -13.26 -3.67 -15.42
C SER A 46 -12.86 -2.83 -14.21
N THR A 47 -12.13 -3.40 -13.26
CA THR A 47 -11.64 -2.68 -12.08
C THR A 47 -10.63 -1.58 -12.40
N PHE A 48 -10.00 -1.62 -13.58
CA PHE A 48 -8.90 -0.71 -13.92
C PHE A 48 -9.20 0.17 -15.15
N ARG A 49 -9.91 -0.36 -16.15
CA ARG A 49 -10.22 0.38 -17.38
C ARG A 49 -11.62 0.06 -17.90
N ASN A 50 -12.37 1.11 -18.24
CA ASN A 50 -13.70 1.02 -18.83
C ASN A 50 -13.67 1.63 -20.23
N TYR A 51 -14.30 0.94 -21.16
CA TYR A 51 -14.40 1.35 -22.57
C TYR A 51 -15.86 1.42 -22.98
N TYR A 52 -16.22 2.47 -23.71
CA TYR A 52 -17.59 2.78 -24.13
C TYR A 52 -17.57 3.08 -25.63
N SER A 53 -18.49 2.48 -26.37
CA SER A 53 -18.68 2.73 -27.81
C SER A 53 -20.17 2.79 -28.11
N SER A 54 -20.57 3.79 -28.89
CA SER A 54 -21.95 3.92 -29.35
C SER A 54 -21.94 4.04 -30.87
N PHE A 55 -22.75 3.23 -31.55
CA PHE A 55 -22.72 3.10 -33.00
C PHE A 55 -24.08 2.68 -33.54
N LYS A 56 -24.28 2.90 -34.84
CA LYS A 56 -25.41 2.34 -35.59
C LYS A 56 -24.89 1.28 -36.55
N ILE A 57 -25.70 0.24 -36.78
CA ILE A 57 -25.35 -0.83 -37.70
C ILE A 57 -25.28 -0.28 -39.14
N GLY A 58 -24.22 -0.60 -39.87
CA GLY A 58 -24.00 -0.14 -41.24
C GLY A 58 -23.45 1.28 -41.38
N GLU A 59 -23.33 2.05 -40.31
CA GLU A 59 -22.76 3.40 -40.33
C GLU A 59 -21.31 3.41 -39.83
N GLU A 60 -20.42 4.08 -40.58
CA GLU A 60 -19.04 4.31 -40.15
C GLU A 60 -18.99 5.46 -39.13
N PHE A 61 -18.19 5.30 -38.07
CA PHE A 61 -17.98 6.34 -37.06
C PHE A 61 -16.52 6.43 -36.63
N GLU A 62 -16.12 7.60 -36.11
CA GLU A 62 -14.81 7.79 -35.53
C GLU A 62 -14.76 7.22 -34.10
N GLU A 63 -13.74 6.40 -33.84
CA GLU A 63 -13.53 5.74 -32.56
C GLU A 63 -12.14 6.06 -32.01
N VAL A 64 -12.07 6.39 -30.72
CA VAL A 64 -10.82 6.39 -29.96
C VAL A 64 -10.85 5.18 -29.04
N THR A 65 -9.89 4.27 -29.20
CA THR A 65 -9.78 3.02 -28.42
C THR A 65 -9.19 3.27 -27.02
N LYS A 66 -9.80 4.23 -26.31
CA LYS A 66 -9.34 4.76 -25.03
C LYS A 66 -9.30 3.67 -23.98
N GLY A 67 -8.15 3.53 -23.33
CA GLY A 67 -7.92 2.49 -22.33
C GLY A 67 -7.59 1.10 -22.91
N LEU A 68 -7.64 0.92 -24.22
CA LEU A 68 -6.97 -0.22 -24.87
C LEU A 68 -5.57 0.22 -25.27
N ASP A 69 -5.42 0.78 -26.47
CA ASP A 69 -4.17 1.27 -27.07
C ASP A 69 -4.22 2.76 -27.43
N ASN A 70 -5.32 3.47 -27.12
CA ASN A 70 -5.47 4.92 -27.26
C ASN A 70 -5.26 5.46 -28.68
N ARG A 71 -5.65 4.68 -29.70
CA ARG A 71 -5.53 5.08 -31.11
C ARG A 71 -6.85 5.61 -31.65
N LYS A 72 -6.74 6.48 -32.66
CA LYS A 72 -7.89 6.88 -33.49
C LYS A 72 -8.03 5.89 -34.63
N CYS A 73 -9.24 5.41 -34.83
CA CYS A 73 -9.62 4.56 -35.95
C CYS A 73 -11.04 4.91 -36.40
N LYS A 74 -11.42 4.41 -37.56
CA LYS A 74 -12.80 4.39 -37.99
C LYS A 74 -13.35 3.00 -37.83
N SER A 75 -14.56 2.91 -37.32
CA SER A 75 -15.20 1.64 -37.03
C SER A 75 -16.52 1.55 -37.77
N MET A 76 -16.79 0.35 -38.29
CA MET A 76 -18.08 0.03 -38.91
C MET A 76 -18.53 -1.33 -38.38
N VAL A 77 -19.76 -1.37 -37.88
CA VAL A 77 -20.35 -2.59 -37.31
C VAL A 77 -21.46 -3.08 -38.21
N ASN A 78 -21.38 -4.35 -38.62
CA ASN A 78 -22.34 -5.01 -39.49
C ASN A 78 -22.72 -6.38 -38.92
N TRP A 79 -23.83 -6.91 -39.43
CA TRP A 79 -24.22 -8.30 -39.19
C TRP A 79 -23.61 -9.20 -40.28
N ASP A 80 -23.02 -10.31 -39.85
CA ASP A 80 -22.63 -11.44 -40.68
C ASP A 80 -23.34 -12.69 -40.13
N GLY A 81 -24.53 -12.97 -40.67
CA GLY A 81 -25.45 -13.96 -40.10
C GLY A 81 -25.84 -13.62 -38.65
N GLU A 82 -25.58 -14.54 -37.71
CA GLU A 82 -25.83 -14.35 -36.27
C GLU A 82 -24.65 -13.68 -35.54
N ARG A 83 -23.63 -13.21 -36.27
CA ARG A 83 -22.42 -12.61 -35.72
C ARG A 83 -22.46 -11.10 -35.94
N MET A 84 -22.18 -10.33 -34.88
CA MET A 84 -21.97 -8.89 -34.97
C MET A 84 -20.47 -8.63 -35.18
N VAL A 85 -20.12 -8.10 -36.34
CA VAL A 85 -18.73 -7.92 -36.77
C VAL A 85 -18.41 -6.44 -36.86
N CYS A 86 -17.40 -6.01 -36.13
CA CYS A 86 -16.81 -4.68 -36.24
C CYS A 86 -15.48 -4.75 -36.98
N VAL A 87 -15.36 -3.94 -38.02
CA VAL A 87 -14.12 -3.70 -38.75
C VAL A 87 -13.59 -2.33 -38.35
N GLN A 88 -12.33 -2.29 -37.90
CA GLN A 88 -11.64 -1.06 -37.50
C GLN A 88 -10.55 -0.75 -38.51
N THR A 89 -10.64 0.40 -39.17
CA THR A 89 -9.64 0.89 -40.12
C THR A 89 -8.85 2.04 -39.50
N GLY A 90 -7.52 2.01 -39.63
CA GLY A 90 -6.63 2.98 -39.01
C GLY A 90 -5.18 2.51 -39.06
N GLU A 91 -4.40 2.86 -38.04
CA GLU A 91 -2.97 2.51 -37.95
C GLU A 91 -2.70 1.00 -37.94
N LYS A 92 -3.60 0.22 -37.34
CA LYS A 92 -3.47 -1.24 -37.22
C LYS A 92 -4.27 -1.95 -38.31
N ARG A 93 -3.61 -2.83 -39.07
CA ARG A 93 -4.21 -3.62 -40.15
C ARG A 93 -5.02 -4.79 -39.59
N ASN A 94 -6.07 -5.19 -40.32
CA ASN A 94 -6.93 -6.34 -39.96
C ASN A 94 -7.42 -6.28 -38.52
N ARG A 95 -7.78 -5.08 -38.06
CA ARG A 95 -8.24 -4.84 -36.71
C ARG A 95 -9.76 -4.92 -36.65
N GLY A 96 -10.28 -5.59 -35.64
CA GLY A 96 -11.72 -5.72 -35.48
C GLY A 96 -12.10 -6.60 -34.32
N TRP A 97 -13.41 -6.77 -34.16
CA TRP A 97 -13.95 -7.70 -33.19
C TRP A 97 -15.22 -8.36 -33.72
N THR A 98 -15.49 -9.57 -33.25
CA THR A 98 -16.70 -10.32 -33.60
C THR A 98 -17.37 -10.85 -32.34
N HIS A 99 -18.65 -10.55 -32.19
CA HIS A 99 -19.51 -11.03 -31.11
C HIS A 99 -20.56 -11.99 -31.66
N TRP A 100 -20.77 -13.12 -30.98
CA TRP A 100 -21.86 -14.04 -31.30
C TRP A 100 -22.34 -14.75 -30.05
N ILE A 101 -23.54 -15.34 -30.12
CA ILE A 101 -24.17 -16.03 -29.00
C ILE A 101 -24.29 -17.51 -29.36
N GLU A 102 -23.92 -18.38 -28.43
CA GLU A 102 -24.18 -19.81 -28.52
C GLU A 102 -24.72 -20.31 -27.18
N GLY A 103 -25.95 -20.84 -27.16
CA GLY A 103 -26.64 -21.21 -25.93
C GLY A 103 -26.92 -20.02 -24.99
N GLU A 104 -26.41 -20.09 -23.75
CA GLU A 104 -26.47 -19.03 -22.73
C GLU A 104 -25.20 -18.15 -22.69
N HIS A 105 -24.34 -18.24 -23.70
CA HIS A 105 -23.01 -17.65 -23.66
C HIS A 105 -22.78 -16.64 -24.78
N LEU A 106 -22.17 -15.51 -24.43
CA LEU A 106 -21.68 -14.50 -25.37
C LEU A 106 -20.19 -14.73 -25.61
N TYR A 107 -19.82 -14.92 -26.87
CA TYR A 107 -18.46 -15.08 -27.32
C TYR A 107 -17.92 -13.76 -27.87
N LEU A 108 -16.58 -13.65 -27.84
CA LEU A 108 -15.85 -12.53 -28.40
C LEU A 108 -14.58 -13.05 -29.06
N GLU A 109 -14.37 -12.60 -30.29
CA GLU A 109 -13.09 -12.65 -30.97
C GLU A 109 -12.57 -11.24 -31.22
N LEU A 110 -11.29 -11.03 -30.99
CA LEU A 110 -10.56 -9.82 -31.35
C LEU A 110 -9.52 -10.19 -32.41
N CYS A 111 -9.39 -9.39 -33.46
CA CYS A 111 -8.36 -9.58 -34.48
C CYS A 111 -7.53 -8.31 -34.65
N CYS A 112 -6.22 -8.46 -34.87
CA CYS A 112 -5.29 -7.37 -35.19
C CYS A 112 -4.01 -7.97 -35.79
N GLU A 113 -3.53 -7.44 -36.94
CA GLU A 113 -2.29 -7.85 -37.60
C GLU A 113 -2.13 -9.38 -37.79
N GLY A 114 -3.25 -10.07 -38.06
CA GLY A 114 -3.28 -11.53 -38.24
C GLY A 114 -3.27 -12.34 -36.94
N GLN A 115 -3.16 -11.69 -35.78
CA GLN A 115 -3.39 -12.31 -34.48
C GLN A 115 -4.89 -12.30 -34.15
N VAL A 116 -5.39 -13.45 -33.70
CA VAL A 116 -6.76 -13.60 -33.22
C VAL A 116 -6.73 -14.03 -31.76
N LEU A 117 -7.50 -13.33 -30.92
CA LEU A 117 -7.74 -13.65 -29.52
C LEU A 117 -9.20 -14.05 -29.38
N THR A 118 -9.43 -15.23 -28.81
CA THR A 118 -10.78 -15.72 -28.48
C THR A 118 -10.95 -15.69 -26.97
N SER A 119 -11.94 -14.92 -26.51
CA SER A 119 -12.25 -14.82 -25.09
C SER A 119 -13.18 -15.93 -24.63
N PRO A 120 -13.07 -16.38 -23.36
CA PRO A 120 -13.97 -17.37 -22.81
C PRO A 120 -15.41 -16.84 -22.80
N PRO A 121 -16.40 -17.70 -23.06
CA PRO A 121 -17.79 -17.32 -23.13
C PRO A 121 -18.28 -16.67 -21.82
N GLY A 122 -18.80 -15.46 -21.90
CA GLY A 122 -19.46 -14.80 -20.78
C GLY A 122 -20.91 -15.27 -20.65
N LYS A 123 -21.36 -15.63 -19.43
CA LYS A 123 -22.77 -16.00 -19.22
C LYS A 123 -23.67 -14.79 -19.47
N ILE A 124 -24.65 -14.95 -20.36
CA ILE A 124 -25.62 -13.90 -20.67
C ILE A 124 -26.61 -13.82 -19.50
N ALA A 125 -26.40 -12.84 -18.63
CA ALA A 125 -27.41 -12.45 -17.66
C ALA A 125 -28.50 -11.64 -18.39
N SER A 126 -29.59 -12.31 -18.75
CA SER A 126 -30.96 -11.78 -19.02
C SER A 126 -31.11 -10.25 -19.15
N LEU A 127 -30.52 -9.63 -20.18
CA LEU A 127 -30.62 -8.18 -20.43
C LEU A 127 -31.30 -7.83 -21.74
N LEU A 128 -31.60 -8.82 -22.58
CA LEU A 128 -32.38 -8.60 -23.78
C LEU A 128 -33.85 -8.51 -23.37
N LYS A 129 -34.39 -7.30 -23.18
CA LYS A 129 -35.84 -7.10 -23.05
C LYS A 129 -36.47 -7.56 -24.37
N PRO A 130 -37.22 -8.68 -24.40
CA PRO A 130 -37.89 -9.05 -25.62
C PRO A 130 -39.02 -8.06 -25.86
N GLN A 131 -39.01 -7.41 -27.02
CA GLN A 131 -40.17 -6.72 -27.52
C GLN A 131 -41.16 -7.78 -28.00
N LYS A 132 -42.34 -7.81 -27.39
CA LYS A 132 -43.42 -8.71 -27.77
C LYS A 132 -44.49 -7.90 -28.48
N VAL A 133 -44.80 -8.29 -29.71
CA VAL A 133 -45.92 -7.76 -30.48
C VAL A 133 -46.94 -8.88 -30.59
N ILE A 134 -48.19 -8.59 -30.23
CA ILE A 134 -49.28 -9.53 -30.37
C ILE A 134 -50.16 -9.01 -31.48
N GLU A 135 -50.29 -9.79 -32.55
CA GLU A 135 -51.19 -9.54 -33.67
C GLU A 135 -52.34 -10.54 -33.58
N GLN A 136 -53.56 -10.09 -33.82
CA GLN A 136 -54.74 -10.95 -33.85
C GLN A 136 -55.36 -10.91 -35.25
N GLU A 137 -55.57 -12.08 -35.83
CA GLU A 137 -56.29 -12.24 -37.09
C GLU A 137 -57.37 -13.30 -36.89
N GLY A 138 -58.63 -12.86 -36.73
CA GLY A 138 -59.74 -13.74 -36.38
C GLY A 138 -59.59 -14.36 -34.98
N ASP A 139 -59.60 -15.69 -34.92
CA ASP A 139 -59.45 -16.50 -33.69
C ASP A 139 -57.98 -16.89 -33.38
N VAL A 140 -57.05 -16.52 -34.26
CA VAL A 140 -55.62 -16.82 -34.12
C VAL A 140 -54.86 -15.60 -33.61
N PHE A 141 -54.10 -15.79 -32.54
CA PHE A 141 -53.19 -14.81 -31.97
C PHE A 141 -51.77 -15.19 -32.36
N THR A 142 -51.01 -14.24 -32.90
CA THR A 142 -49.59 -14.40 -33.20
C THR A 142 -48.76 -13.50 -32.28
N MET A 143 -48.00 -14.11 -31.39
CA MET A 143 -47.05 -13.43 -30.51
C MET A 143 -45.67 -13.47 -31.16
N LYS A 144 -45.26 -12.32 -31.71
CA LYS A 144 -43.91 -12.10 -32.22
C LYS A 144 -43.03 -11.59 -31.09
N THR A 145 -42.01 -12.34 -30.74
CA THR A 145 -41.02 -12.00 -29.71
C THR A 145 -39.70 -11.67 -30.40
N VAL A 146 -39.34 -10.38 -30.42
CA VAL A 146 -38.09 -9.89 -30.99
C VAL A 146 -37.18 -9.45 -29.86
N ASN A 147 -35.95 -9.94 -29.84
CA ASN A 147 -34.89 -9.36 -29.04
C ASN A 147 -33.65 -9.13 -29.92
N THR A 148 -32.62 -8.46 -29.40
CA THR A 148 -31.42 -8.04 -30.15
C THR A 148 -30.74 -9.17 -30.95
N PHE A 149 -30.95 -10.44 -30.60
CA PHE A 149 -30.29 -11.57 -31.25
C PHE A 149 -31.24 -12.70 -31.69
N ARG A 150 -32.55 -12.61 -31.41
CA ARG A 150 -33.52 -13.69 -31.71
C ARG A 150 -34.88 -13.13 -32.10
N ARG A 151 -35.47 -13.73 -33.13
CA ARG A 151 -36.87 -13.56 -33.51
C ARG A 151 -37.58 -14.90 -33.32
N TYR A 152 -38.64 -14.91 -32.54
CA TYR A 152 -39.48 -16.08 -32.31
C TYR A 152 -40.94 -15.69 -32.43
N ASP A 153 -41.64 -16.35 -33.34
CA ASP A 153 -43.06 -16.11 -33.60
C ASP A 153 -43.82 -17.37 -33.21
N SER A 154 -44.90 -17.20 -32.43
CA SER A 154 -45.76 -18.29 -31.99
C SER A 154 -47.21 -17.91 -32.25
N SER A 155 -47.91 -18.77 -32.98
CA SER A 155 -49.32 -18.60 -33.32
C SER A 155 -50.16 -19.62 -32.57
N PHE A 156 -51.22 -19.17 -31.92
CA PHE A 156 -52.05 -19.99 -31.06
C PHE A 156 -53.50 -19.49 -31.01
N LYS A 157 -54.41 -20.38 -30.60
CA LYS A 157 -55.80 -20.04 -30.29
C LYS A 157 -56.01 -20.01 -28.79
N MET A 158 -56.89 -19.12 -28.32
CA MET A 158 -57.15 -18.98 -26.89
C MET A 158 -57.87 -20.21 -26.34
N GLY A 159 -57.33 -20.78 -25.26
CA GLY A 159 -57.86 -21.94 -24.55
C GLY A 159 -57.49 -23.29 -25.18
N GLU A 160 -56.85 -23.30 -26.36
CA GLU A 160 -56.44 -24.53 -27.03
C GLU A 160 -54.99 -24.92 -26.69
N GLU A 161 -54.74 -26.21 -26.49
CA GLU A 161 -53.37 -26.71 -26.35
C GLU A 161 -52.70 -26.80 -27.72
N PHE A 162 -51.50 -26.25 -27.86
CA PHE A 162 -50.68 -26.36 -29.06
C PHE A 162 -49.24 -26.76 -28.72
N GLU A 163 -48.57 -27.40 -29.68
CA GLU A 163 -47.17 -27.76 -29.50
C GLU A 163 -46.26 -26.58 -29.87
N GLU A 164 -45.57 -26.04 -28.87
CA GLU A 164 -44.63 -24.95 -29.02
C GLU A 164 -43.20 -25.50 -29.12
N PHE A 165 -42.51 -25.20 -30.22
CA PHE A 165 -41.08 -25.48 -30.34
C PHE A 165 -40.26 -24.25 -29.95
N THR A 166 -39.54 -24.33 -28.82
CA THR A 166 -38.74 -23.24 -28.25
C THR A 166 -37.37 -23.10 -28.93
N LYS A 167 -37.38 -22.99 -30.26
CA LYS A 167 -36.16 -22.89 -31.08
C LYS A 167 -35.31 -21.70 -30.64
N GLY A 168 -34.04 -21.95 -30.37
CA GLY A 168 -33.08 -20.95 -29.91
C GLY A 168 -33.11 -20.68 -28.41
N LEU A 169 -34.20 -20.94 -27.68
CA LEU A 169 -34.22 -20.82 -26.21
C LEU A 169 -33.61 -22.04 -25.53
N ASP A 170 -34.28 -23.19 -25.67
CA ASP A 170 -33.82 -24.47 -25.14
C ASP A 170 -34.13 -25.67 -26.07
N ASN A 171 -34.50 -25.39 -27.33
CA ASN A 171 -34.68 -26.35 -28.43
C ASN A 171 -35.55 -27.56 -28.07
N ARG A 172 -36.67 -27.32 -27.40
CA ARG A 172 -37.58 -28.38 -26.94
C ARG A 172 -39.00 -28.15 -27.45
N ARG A 173 -39.78 -29.23 -27.48
CA ARG A 173 -41.21 -29.20 -27.74
C ARG A 173 -41.94 -29.23 -26.39
N CYS A 174 -42.87 -28.29 -26.18
CA CYS A 174 -43.73 -28.26 -25.01
C CYS A 174 -45.19 -28.07 -25.42
N GLN A 175 -46.11 -28.63 -24.64
CA GLN A 175 -47.54 -28.41 -24.83
C GLN A 175 -47.92 -27.11 -24.13
N THR A 176 -48.37 -26.12 -24.88
CA THR A 176 -48.64 -24.77 -24.39
C THR A 176 -50.12 -24.45 -24.52
N VAL A 177 -50.71 -23.86 -23.49
CA VAL A 177 -52.08 -23.31 -23.52
C VAL A 177 -51.99 -21.85 -23.16
N VAL A 178 -52.66 -20.99 -23.93
CA VAL A 178 -52.81 -19.58 -23.59
C VAL A 178 -54.29 -19.30 -23.34
N SER A 179 -54.64 -18.82 -22.16
CA SER A 179 -56.03 -18.55 -21.76
C SER A 179 -56.15 -17.19 -21.08
N TRP A 180 -57.36 -16.66 -21.05
CA TRP A 180 -57.69 -15.47 -20.27
C TRP A 180 -58.00 -15.83 -18.81
N ASP A 181 -57.45 -15.06 -17.88
CA ASP A 181 -57.78 -15.06 -16.45
C ASP A 181 -58.09 -13.62 -16.04
N GLY A 182 -59.37 -13.24 -16.10
CA GLY A 182 -59.79 -11.85 -16.00
C GLY A 182 -59.24 -11.01 -17.16
N ASP A 183 -58.50 -9.94 -16.83
CA ASP A 183 -57.79 -9.07 -17.77
C ASP A 183 -56.38 -9.59 -18.13
N LYS A 184 -56.00 -10.79 -17.68
CA LYS A 184 -54.65 -11.35 -17.81
C LYS A 184 -54.60 -12.44 -18.86
N MET A 185 -53.59 -12.39 -19.73
CA MET A 185 -53.31 -13.46 -20.68
C MET A 185 -52.28 -14.41 -20.06
N VAL A 186 -52.73 -15.62 -19.70
CA VAL A 186 -51.95 -16.61 -18.96
C VAL A 186 -51.49 -17.71 -19.90
N CYS A 187 -50.17 -17.95 -19.95
CA CYS A 187 -49.57 -19.02 -20.72
C CYS A 187 -49.08 -20.13 -19.78
N VAL A 188 -49.65 -21.33 -19.93
CA VAL A 188 -49.30 -22.52 -19.16
C VAL A 188 -48.61 -23.51 -20.08
N GLN A 189 -47.38 -23.93 -19.73
CA GLN A 189 -46.63 -24.92 -20.49
C GLN A 189 -46.57 -26.24 -19.69
N LYS A 190 -47.00 -27.35 -20.29
CA LYS A 190 -46.86 -28.69 -19.75
C LYS A 190 -45.68 -29.40 -20.43
N GLY A 191 -44.73 -29.86 -19.63
CA GLY A 191 -43.53 -30.59 -20.04
C GLY A 191 -42.80 -31.20 -18.84
N GLU A 192 -41.63 -31.80 -19.05
CA GLU A 192 -40.87 -32.62 -18.07
C GLU A 192 -40.53 -31.93 -16.71
N LYS A 193 -40.80 -30.63 -16.54
CA LYS A 193 -40.68 -29.92 -15.25
C LYS A 193 -42.03 -29.36 -14.80
N LYS A 194 -42.51 -29.79 -13.62
CA LYS A 194 -43.68 -29.19 -12.93
C LYS A 194 -43.45 -27.70 -12.64
N ASN A 195 -44.50 -26.87 -12.79
CA ASN A 195 -44.57 -25.42 -12.52
C ASN A 195 -43.82 -24.47 -13.49
N ARG A 196 -43.67 -24.82 -14.78
CA ARG A 196 -43.20 -23.87 -15.81
C ARG A 196 -44.37 -23.27 -16.59
N GLY A 197 -44.47 -21.95 -16.59
CA GLY A 197 -45.49 -21.14 -17.29
C GLY A 197 -45.23 -19.66 -17.02
N TRP A 198 -45.72 -18.79 -17.90
CA TRP A 198 -45.58 -17.34 -17.75
C TRP A 198 -46.96 -16.72 -17.58
N THR A 199 -47.20 -16.09 -16.43
CA THR A 199 -48.36 -15.21 -16.23
C THR A 199 -47.93 -13.81 -16.68
N HIS A 200 -48.54 -13.30 -17.75
CA HIS A 200 -48.40 -11.90 -18.15
C HIS A 200 -49.72 -11.19 -17.92
N TRP A 201 -49.68 -9.89 -17.63
CA TRP A 201 -50.85 -9.04 -17.73
C TRP A 201 -50.51 -7.79 -18.53
N ILE A 202 -51.55 -7.27 -19.17
CA ILE A 202 -51.51 -6.06 -19.99
C ILE A 202 -52.20 -4.98 -19.16
N GLU A 203 -51.49 -3.90 -18.83
CA GLU A 203 -52.08 -2.70 -18.22
C GLU A 203 -51.86 -1.54 -19.21
N GLY A 204 -52.87 -1.27 -20.04
CA GLY A 204 -52.70 -0.44 -21.25
C GLY A 204 -51.73 -1.07 -22.25
N ASP A 205 -50.79 -0.31 -22.82
CA ASP A 205 -49.85 -0.82 -23.85
C ASP A 205 -48.56 -1.45 -23.28
N ARG A 206 -48.51 -1.80 -21.97
CA ARG A 206 -47.28 -2.28 -21.32
C ARG A 206 -47.44 -3.58 -20.53
N LEU A 207 -46.54 -4.51 -20.81
CA LEU A 207 -46.43 -5.84 -20.21
C LEU A 207 -45.62 -5.78 -18.90
N HIS A 208 -46.21 -6.16 -17.77
CA HIS A 208 -45.54 -6.11 -16.46
C HIS A 208 -45.31 -7.50 -15.83
N LEU A 209 -44.14 -7.69 -15.20
CA LEU A 209 -43.62 -8.96 -14.68
C LEU A 209 -43.58 -8.95 -13.13
N GLU A 210 -44.51 -9.64 -12.46
CA GLU A 210 -44.65 -9.69 -10.98
C GLU A 210 -43.39 -10.23 -10.29
N LYS A 211 -42.73 -11.19 -10.94
CA LYS A 211 -41.48 -11.80 -10.46
C LYS A 211 -40.35 -10.77 -10.27
N LEU A 212 -40.37 -9.65 -11.00
CA LEU A 212 -39.37 -8.60 -10.86
C LEU A 212 -39.64 -7.72 -9.64
N ARG A 213 -40.90 -7.46 -9.29
CA ARG A 213 -41.25 -6.70 -8.07
C ARG A 213 -40.86 -7.46 -6.81
N THR A 214 -41.08 -8.77 -6.76
CA THR A 214 -40.67 -9.60 -5.61
C THR A 214 -39.15 -9.76 -5.52
N ALA A 215 -38.44 -9.80 -6.65
CA ALA A 215 -36.97 -9.81 -6.67
C ALA A 215 -36.33 -8.43 -6.36
N LEU A 216 -37.06 -7.32 -6.51
CA LEU A 216 -36.54 -5.97 -6.29
C LEU A 216 -36.29 -5.66 -4.81
N ALA A 217 -37.19 -6.08 -3.91
CA ALA A 217 -37.08 -5.83 -2.48
C ALA A 217 -35.76 -6.34 -1.84
N PRO A 218 -35.31 -7.59 -2.05
CA PRO A 218 -34.03 -8.04 -1.51
C PRO A 218 -32.82 -7.32 -2.14
N LEU A 219 -32.92 -6.89 -3.41
CA LEU A 219 -31.86 -6.09 -4.06
C LEU A 219 -31.76 -4.69 -3.45
N GLN A 220 -32.88 -4.03 -3.16
CA GLN A 220 -32.90 -2.75 -2.47
C GLN A 220 -32.34 -2.85 -1.04
N LYS A 221 -32.63 -3.93 -0.32
CA LYS A 221 -32.04 -4.19 1.00
C LYS A 221 -30.52 -4.38 0.91
N LYS A 222 -30.04 -5.13 -0.08
CA LYS A 222 -28.59 -5.29 -0.34
C LYS A 222 -27.94 -3.96 -0.69
N LEU A 223 -28.56 -3.13 -1.54
CA LEU A 223 -28.04 -1.81 -1.90
C LEU A 223 -27.85 -0.92 -0.66
N LYS A 224 -28.83 -0.89 0.25
CA LYS A 224 -28.71 -0.16 1.52
C LYS A 224 -27.55 -0.68 2.38
N ALA A 225 -27.39 -2.00 2.47
CA ALA A 225 -26.28 -2.61 3.21
C ALA A 225 -24.91 -2.26 2.60
N PHE A 226 -24.78 -2.35 1.27
CA PHE A 226 -23.55 -1.95 0.57
C PHE A 226 -23.22 -0.47 0.76
N ASN A 227 -24.21 0.41 0.73
CA ASN A 227 -23.99 1.84 0.99
C ASN A 227 -23.54 2.12 2.43
N ALA A 228 -24.09 1.40 3.42
CA ALA A 228 -23.67 1.53 4.82
C ALA A 228 -22.21 1.08 5.02
N VAL A 229 -21.83 -0.06 4.42
CA VAL A 229 -20.44 -0.55 4.48
C VAL A 229 -19.50 0.39 3.74
N LYS A 230 -19.89 0.88 2.56
CA LYS A 230 -19.09 1.85 1.79
C LYS A 230 -18.77 3.08 2.63
N LEU A 231 -19.77 3.67 3.31
CA LEU A 231 -19.55 4.84 4.16
C LEU A 231 -18.55 4.55 5.29
N SER A 232 -18.63 3.37 5.91
CA SER A 232 -17.66 2.93 6.93
C SER A 232 -16.25 2.74 6.36
N CYS A 233 -16.13 2.19 5.14
CA CYS A 233 -14.85 2.07 4.45
C CYS A 233 -14.26 3.45 4.12
N ASP A 234 -15.07 4.39 3.63
CA ASP A 234 -14.64 5.76 3.31
C ASP A 234 -14.11 6.46 4.58
N GLN A 235 -14.81 6.33 5.73
CA GLN A 235 -14.35 6.83 7.03
C GLN A 235 -13.05 6.18 7.49
N THR A 236 -12.92 4.86 7.29
CA THR A 236 -11.72 4.11 7.67
C THR A 236 -10.51 4.56 6.84
N ALA A 237 -10.69 4.83 5.54
CA ALA A 237 -9.61 5.32 4.68
C ALA A 237 -9.10 6.70 5.13
N GLU A 238 -9.99 7.62 5.49
CA GLU A 238 -9.62 8.93 6.06
C GLU A 238 -8.90 8.79 7.42
N HIS A 239 -9.35 7.84 8.26
CA HIS A 239 -8.67 7.55 9.52
C HIS A 239 -7.26 6.98 9.28
N ILE A 240 -7.09 6.04 8.34
CA ILE A 240 -5.77 5.48 7.97
C ILE A 240 -4.82 6.61 7.54
N LYS A 241 -5.30 7.53 6.69
CA LYS A 241 -4.52 8.68 6.24
C LYS A 241 -4.12 9.59 7.39
N SER A 242 -5.07 9.93 8.26
CA SER A 242 -4.83 10.79 9.43
C SER A 242 -3.86 10.14 10.42
N GLN A 243 -4.02 8.83 10.64
CA GLN A 243 -3.15 8.04 11.50
C GLN A 243 -1.72 7.97 10.95
N ALA A 244 -1.55 7.72 9.64
CA ALA A 244 -0.24 7.71 9.00
C ALA A 244 0.47 9.07 9.17
N GLN A 245 -0.21 10.18 8.89
CA GLN A 245 0.34 11.52 9.09
C GLN A 245 0.66 11.85 10.54
N HIS A 246 -0.14 11.36 11.49
CA HIS A 246 0.16 11.50 12.91
C HIS A 246 1.42 10.72 13.29
N THR A 247 1.52 9.45 12.88
CA THR A 247 2.70 8.61 13.13
C THR A 247 3.96 9.18 12.49
N GLU A 248 3.89 9.69 11.26
CA GLU A 248 5.02 10.37 10.62
C GLU A 248 5.50 11.59 11.43
N ARG A 249 4.57 12.39 11.97
CA ARG A 249 4.91 13.53 12.83
C ARG A 249 5.55 13.08 14.13
N GLN A 250 5.05 12.03 14.77
CA GLN A 250 5.66 11.46 15.98
C GLN A 250 7.08 10.98 15.72
N ILE A 251 7.30 10.24 14.63
CA ILE A 251 8.64 9.79 14.24
C ILE A 251 9.57 11.00 14.06
N LYS A 252 9.13 12.03 13.32
CA LYS A 252 9.94 13.25 13.12
C LYS A 252 10.30 13.92 14.45
N MET A 253 9.34 14.11 15.36
CA MET A 253 9.58 14.72 16.67
C MET A 253 10.57 13.91 17.52
N GLU A 254 10.51 12.58 17.50
CA GLU A 254 11.48 11.75 18.22
C GLU A 254 12.89 11.90 17.64
N PHE A 255 13.04 11.95 16.31
CA PHE A 255 14.34 12.21 15.69
C PHE A 255 14.86 13.62 15.95
N GLU A 256 13.99 14.64 16.00
CA GLU A 256 14.35 16.01 16.35
C GLU A 256 14.91 16.10 17.78
N LYS A 257 14.31 15.38 18.74
CA LYS A 257 14.85 15.30 20.12
C LYS A 257 16.26 14.72 20.14
N LEU A 258 16.52 13.64 19.40
CA LEU A 258 17.84 13.03 19.32
C LEU A 258 18.87 13.96 18.65
N GLN A 259 18.46 14.65 17.58
CA GLN A 259 19.33 15.64 16.92
C GLN A 259 19.65 16.81 17.86
N GLN A 260 18.68 17.29 18.64
CA GLN A 260 18.91 18.36 19.61
C GLN A 260 19.88 17.90 20.70
N PHE A 261 19.70 16.69 21.24
CA PHE A 261 20.63 16.11 22.20
C PHE A 261 22.08 16.07 21.67
N LEU A 262 22.27 15.67 20.42
CA LEU A 262 23.60 15.64 19.80
C LEU A 262 24.21 17.04 19.67
N LYS A 263 23.41 18.04 19.29
CA LYS A 263 23.85 19.44 19.23
C LYS A 263 24.25 19.96 20.60
N ASP A 264 23.49 19.61 21.64
CA ASP A 264 23.78 20.04 23.01
C ASP A 264 25.07 19.40 23.54
N GLU A 265 25.29 18.10 23.29
CA GLU A 265 26.55 17.42 23.65
C GLU A 265 27.76 17.97 22.87
N GLU A 266 27.59 18.30 21.60
CA GLU A 266 28.62 18.96 20.79
C GLU A 266 28.96 20.34 21.36
N ALA A 267 27.96 21.18 21.61
CA ALA A 267 28.14 22.51 22.18
C ALA A 267 28.82 22.46 23.56
N ALA A 268 28.39 21.55 24.44
CA ALA A 268 29.01 21.36 25.74
C ALA A 268 30.50 20.96 25.62
N ARG A 269 30.84 20.11 24.65
CA ARG A 269 32.24 19.70 24.41
C ARG A 269 33.09 20.85 23.88
N LEU A 270 32.56 21.64 22.93
CA LEU A 270 33.26 22.81 22.39
C LEU A 270 33.49 23.86 23.46
N THR A 271 32.52 24.12 24.33
CA THR A 271 32.66 25.05 25.47
C THR A 271 33.76 24.58 26.42
N ALA A 272 33.79 23.29 26.78
CA ALA A 272 34.84 22.76 27.65
C ALA A 272 36.26 22.90 27.06
N VAL A 273 36.42 22.82 25.74
CA VAL A 273 37.70 23.08 25.07
C VAL A 273 38.07 24.56 25.14
N ARG A 274 37.11 25.47 24.92
CA ARG A 274 37.33 26.93 24.99
C ARG A 274 37.70 27.39 26.40
N GLU A 275 37.05 26.84 27.42
CA GLU A 275 37.38 27.13 28.82
C GLU A 275 38.82 26.68 29.16
N GLU A 276 39.21 25.49 28.72
CA GLU A 276 40.57 24.99 28.92
C GLU A 276 41.62 25.81 28.15
N GLU A 277 41.31 26.23 26.92
CA GLU A 277 42.14 27.14 26.14
C GLU A 277 42.34 28.47 26.87
N GLN A 278 41.26 29.08 27.36
CA GLN A 278 41.30 30.35 28.07
C GLN A 278 42.13 30.24 29.36
N GLU A 279 41.89 29.19 30.16
CA GLU A 279 42.64 28.93 31.38
C GLU A 279 44.15 28.78 31.12
N LYS A 280 44.51 27.97 30.11
CA LYS A 280 45.93 27.73 29.77
C LYS A 280 46.59 28.95 29.16
N SER A 281 45.85 29.74 28.38
CA SER A 281 46.35 30.98 27.76
C SER A 281 46.63 32.05 28.82
N GLU A 282 45.73 32.26 29.79
CA GLU A 282 45.95 33.24 30.86
C GLU A 282 47.16 32.85 31.73
N LYS A 283 47.29 31.57 32.10
CA LYS A 283 48.47 31.09 32.84
C LYS A 283 49.77 31.32 32.06
N MET A 284 49.74 31.17 30.74
CA MET A 284 50.92 31.42 29.91
C MET A 284 51.24 32.93 29.85
N LYS A 285 50.21 33.77 29.74
CA LYS A 285 50.34 35.22 29.76
C LYS A 285 50.96 35.72 31.07
N ASP A 286 50.45 35.29 32.23
CA ASP A 286 51.02 35.61 33.54
C ASP A 286 52.50 35.20 33.64
N LYS A 287 52.84 34.02 33.10
CA LYS A 287 54.21 33.52 33.08
C LYS A 287 55.12 34.36 32.18
N ILE A 288 54.64 34.78 31.01
CA ILE A 288 55.34 35.67 30.08
C ILE A 288 55.55 37.03 30.71
N GLU A 289 54.54 37.62 31.35
CA GLU A 289 54.64 38.91 32.04
C GLU A 289 55.66 38.86 33.17
N LYS A 290 55.61 37.81 33.99
CA LYS A 290 56.61 37.59 35.04
C LYS A 290 58.03 37.48 34.48
N MET A 291 58.23 36.68 33.44
CA MET A 291 59.55 36.54 32.81
C MET A 291 60.00 37.85 32.15
N THR A 292 59.09 38.61 31.55
CA THR A 292 59.38 39.94 30.97
C THR A 292 59.84 40.93 32.04
N TRP A 293 59.22 40.90 33.21
CA TRP A 293 59.64 41.71 34.36
C TRP A 293 61.02 41.27 34.89
N GLU A 294 61.25 39.96 35.05
CA GLU A 294 62.54 39.41 35.50
C GLU A 294 63.67 39.77 34.51
N ILE A 295 63.44 39.62 33.20
CA ILE A 295 64.36 40.02 32.13
C ILE A 295 64.66 41.52 32.20
N SER A 296 63.64 42.36 32.35
CA SER A 296 63.80 43.82 32.42
C SER A 296 64.60 44.23 33.66
N SER A 297 64.35 43.59 34.80
CA SER A 297 65.07 43.82 36.06
C SER A 297 66.54 43.44 35.94
N LEU A 298 66.83 42.23 35.44
CA LEU A 298 68.19 41.75 35.16
C LEU A 298 68.91 42.67 34.17
N SER A 299 68.24 43.07 33.08
CA SER A 299 68.85 43.95 32.07
C SER A 299 69.25 45.31 32.66
N LYS A 300 68.43 45.87 33.55
CA LYS A 300 68.75 47.12 34.27
C LYS A 300 69.94 46.94 35.21
N GLN A 301 70.02 45.83 35.93
CA GLN A 301 71.15 45.53 36.81
C GLN A 301 72.44 45.35 36.01
N ILE A 302 72.41 44.56 34.94
CA ILE A 302 73.56 44.38 34.03
C ILE A 302 74.02 45.74 33.49
N SER A 303 73.11 46.54 32.95
CA SER A 303 73.44 47.86 32.41
C SER A 303 74.04 48.79 33.47
N ALA A 304 73.52 48.80 34.70
CA ALA A 304 74.08 49.62 35.78
C ALA A 304 75.52 49.20 36.12
N ILE A 305 75.78 47.91 36.23
CA ILE A 305 77.12 47.36 36.48
C ILE A 305 78.06 47.69 35.30
N GLU A 306 77.61 47.52 34.06
CA GLU A 306 78.38 47.87 32.87
C GLU A 306 78.76 49.36 32.81
N GLN A 307 77.90 50.26 33.30
CA GLN A 307 78.23 51.70 33.40
C GLN A 307 79.22 52.00 34.52
N GLU A 308 79.05 51.36 35.69
CA GLU A 308 80.02 51.49 36.80
C GLU A 308 81.40 50.97 36.40
N LEU A 309 81.48 49.90 35.59
CA LEU A 309 82.73 49.37 35.03
C LEU A 309 83.41 50.29 33.99
N ARG A 310 82.68 51.27 33.43
CA ARG A 310 83.23 52.26 32.48
C ARG A 310 83.74 53.54 33.15
N ALA A 311 83.54 53.69 34.47
CA ALA A 311 83.97 54.87 35.21
C ALA A 311 85.51 54.95 35.34
N GLU A 312 86.05 56.15 35.53
CA GLU A 312 87.49 56.39 35.74
C GLU A 312 88.01 55.66 37.00
N ASP A 313 89.28 55.25 36.97
CA ASP A 313 89.89 54.30 37.93
C ASP A 313 89.67 54.63 39.41
N VAL A 314 89.74 55.92 39.80
CA VAL A 314 89.60 56.33 41.21
C VAL A 314 88.14 56.24 41.67
N SER A 315 87.18 56.57 40.80
CA SER A 315 85.74 56.53 41.11
C SER A 315 85.24 55.09 41.18
N PHE A 316 85.71 54.21 40.30
CA PHE A 316 85.38 52.78 40.31
C PHE A 316 85.88 52.07 41.58
N LEU A 317 87.12 52.35 42.02
CA LEU A 317 87.68 51.74 43.22
C LEU A 317 86.90 52.11 44.50
N GLN A 318 86.33 53.32 44.55
CA GLN A 318 85.48 53.74 45.68
C GLN A 318 84.15 52.98 45.72
N SER A 319 83.55 52.65 44.57
CA SER A 319 82.26 51.94 44.48
C SER A 319 82.37 50.42 44.31
N TYR A 320 83.58 49.87 44.16
CA TYR A 320 83.82 48.47 43.81
C TYR A 320 83.07 47.46 44.71
N LYS A 321 83.08 47.68 46.04
CA LYS A 321 82.36 46.79 46.98
C LYS A 321 80.86 46.81 46.76
N ASP A 322 80.30 47.97 46.42
CA ASP A 322 78.86 48.11 46.14
C ASP A 322 78.51 47.44 44.80
N THR A 323 79.35 47.61 43.78
CA THR A 323 79.21 46.94 42.48
C THR A 323 79.29 45.41 42.62
N GLN A 324 80.23 44.92 43.43
CA GLN A 324 80.39 43.48 43.71
C GLN A 324 79.16 42.89 44.39
N ASN A 325 78.56 43.61 45.34
CA ASN A 325 77.32 43.20 45.99
C ASN A 325 76.14 43.21 45.01
N LYS A 326 76.04 44.21 44.13
CA LYS A 326 75.01 44.28 43.07
C LYS A 326 75.13 43.15 42.05
N ALA A 327 76.34 42.68 41.78
CA ALA A 327 76.60 41.60 40.82
C ALA A 327 76.18 40.20 41.32
N GLN A 328 75.90 40.04 42.63
CA GLN A 328 75.40 38.78 43.16
C GLN A 328 73.93 38.57 42.75
N CYS A 329 73.73 37.80 41.67
CA CYS A 329 72.41 37.43 41.20
C CYS A 329 71.72 36.45 42.16
N THR A 330 70.54 36.80 42.65
CA THR A 330 69.71 35.96 43.54
C THR A 330 68.49 35.36 42.84
N LEU A 331 68.30 35.65 41.55
CA LEU A 331 67.16 35.16 40.76
C LEU A 331 67.32 33.67 40.43
N ALA A 332 66.24 32.91 40.59
CA ALA A 332 66.20 31.50 40.25
C ALA A 332 66.11 31.29 38.73
N ASP A 333 66.65 30.17 38.25
CA ASP A 333 66.61 29.84 36.83
C ASP A 333 65.17 29.69 36.28
N PRO A 334 64.93 30.12 35.04
CA PRO A 334 63.63 29.94 34.39
C PRO A 334 63.26 28.47 34.24
N LYS A 335 62.09 28.09 34.76
CA LYS A 335 61.52 26.73 34.62
C LYS A 335 60.62 26.63 33.39
N LYS A 336 60.76 25.54 32.63
CA LYS A 336 59.83 25.15 31.55
C LYS A 336 58.46 24.77 32.12
N VAL A 337 57.40 25.10 31.38
CA VAL A 337 56.01 24.76 31.75
C VAL A 337 55.62 23.43 31.12
N SER A 338 55.25 22.45 31.94
CA SER A 338 54.65 21.18 31.50
C SER A 338 53.13 21.28 31.45
N GLY A 339 52.48 20.62 30.49
CA GLY A 339 51.00 20.58 30.39
C GLY A 339 50.34 21.85 29.85
N ALA A 340 51.10 22.71 29.16
CA ALA A 340 50.62 23.98 28.63
C ALA A 340 49.65 23.87 27.44
N LEU A 341 49.68 22.74 26.72
CA LEU A 341 48.85 22.51 25.54
C LEU A 341 47.51 21.89 25.91
N ILE A 342 46.51 22.04 25.04
CA ILE A 342 45.18 21.42 25.18
C ILE A 342 45.31 19.89 25.34
N ASP A 343 44.57 19.32 26.29
CA ASP A 343 44.46 17.88 26.48
C ASP A 343 43.47 17.29 25.47
N VAL A 344 43.95 17.05 24.26
CA VAL A 344 43.14 16.50 23.16
C VAL A 344 42.54 15.14 23.53
N ALA A 345 43.27 14.31 24.27
CA ALA A 345 42.81 12.98 24.67
C ALA A 345 41.65 13.04 25.66
N LYS A 346 41.66 13.99 26.61
CA LYS A 346 40.53 14.25 27.52
C LYS A 346 39.24 14.59 26.78
N HIS A 347 39.34 15.36 25.68
CA HIS A 347 38.19 15.85 24.93
C HIS A 347 37.67 14.87 23.86
N LEU A 348 38.58 14.23 23.12
CA LEU A 348 38.21 13.32 22.02
C LEU A 348 38.23 11.85 22.43
N GLY A 349 38.95 11.49 23.49
CA GLY A 349 39.07 10.12 23.98
C GLY A 349 37.70 9.55 24.35
N ASN A 350 37.30 8.49 23.64
CA ASN A 350 36.01 7.82 23.81
C ASN A 350 34.79 8.74 23.66
N LEU A 351 34.91 9.86 22.92
CA LEU A 351 33.82 10.83 22.76
C LEU A 351 32.52 10.17 22.27
N LYS A 352 32.62 9.39 21.18
CA LYS A 352 31.46 8.67 20.61
C LYS A 352 30.80 7.73 21.63
N TYR A 353 31.61 7.00 22.40
CA TYR A 353 31.11 6.07 23.42
C TYR A 353 30.39 6.82 24.55
N ARG A 354 30.97 7.92 25.06
CA ARG A 354 30.35 8.73 26.13
C ARG A 354 29.03 9.35 25.70
N VAL A 355 28.97 9.87 24.47
CA VAL A 355 27.73 10.43 23.91
C VAL A 355 26.65 9.34 23.80
N TRP A 356 27.03 8.15 23.30
CA TRP A 356 26.12 7.01 23.24
C TRP A 356 25.64 6.53 24.63
N GLU A 357 26.53 6.46 25.61
CA GLU A 357 26.21 6.05 26.98
C GLU A 357 25.24 7.03 27.65
N LYS A 358 25.42 8.33 27.45
CA LYS A 358 24.46 9.35 27.90
C LYS A 358 23.12 9.25 27.17
N MET A 359 23.14 8.99 25.87
CA MET A 359 21.93 8.82 25.06
C MET A 359 21.06 7.67 25.60
N LEU A 360 21.66 6.57 26.07
CA LEU A 360 20.94 5.46 26.71
C LEU A 360 20.15 5.91 27.95
N GLY A 361 20.67 6.87 28.73
CA GLY A 361 19.97 7.41 29.90
C GLY A 361 18.77 8.30 29.55
N THR A 362 18.75 8.88 28.34
CA THR A 362 17.67 9.77 27.87
C THR A 362 16.58 9.02 27.12
N VAL A 363 16.91 7.89 26.48
CA VAL A 363 15.93 7.07 25.76
C VAL A 363 15.07 6.31 26.78
N GLN A 364 13.82 6.72 26.95
CA GLN A 364 12.84 5.91 27.66
C GLN A 364 12.55 4.64 26.86
N TYR A 365 12.94 3.48 27.39
CA TYR A 365 12.48 2.20 26.87
C TYR A 365 11.02 2.00 27.27
N THR A 366 10.10 2.50 26.46
CA THR A 366 8.69 2.10 26.53
C THR A 366 8.54 0.85 25.68
N SER A 367 8.45 -0.32 26.31
CA SER A 367 7.98 -1.53 25.62
C SER A 367 6.61 -1.20 25.02
N VAL A 368 6.50 -1.18 23.69
CA VAL A 368 5.23 -0.94 23.01
C VAL A 368 4.31 -2.11 23.34
N SER A 369 3.49 -1.93 24.37
CA SER A 369 2.55 -2.93 24.86
C SER A 369 1.23 -2.79 24.11
N SER A 370 1.05 -3.58 23.06
CA SER A 370 -0.29 -4.13 22.79
C SER A 370 -0.46 -5.33 23.71
N SER A 371 -0.93 -5.07 24.94
CA SER A 371 -1.34 -6.05 25.95
C SER A 371 -0.38 -7.21 26.23
N GLN A 372 0.57 -7.06 27.16
CA GLN A 372 1.15 -8.19 27.91
C GLN A 372 1.98 -7.74 29.13
N ALA A 373 1.93 -8.53 30.19
CA ALA A 373 2.61 -8.30 31.46
C ALA A 373 4.14 -8.24 31.26
N ALA A 374 4.75 -7.13 31.67
CA ALA A 374 6.21 -6.98 31.66
C ALA A 374 6.80 -7.67 32.89
N CYS A 375 7.70 -8.64 32.66
CA CYS A 375 8.49 -9.23 33.73
C CYS A 375 9.87 -8.59 33.77
N ILE A 376 10.14 -7.88 34.86
CA ILE A 376 11.42 -7.25 35.10
C ILE A 376 12.31 -8.23 35.86
N LEU A 377 13.38 -8.67 35.21
CA LEU A 377 14.42 -9.48 35.83
C LEU A 377 15.24 -8.63 36.81
N GLN A 378 15.20 -8.96 38.10
CA GLN A 378 16.01 -8.27 39.13
C GLN A 378 17.50 -8.66 39.13
N ARG A 379 17.90 -9.65 38.32
CA ARG A 379 19.29 -10.13 38.23
C ARG A 379 19.69 -10.49 36.81
N LYS A 380 20.99 -10.37 36.51
CA LYS A 380 21.58 -10.74 35.22
C LYS A 380 21.73 -12.27 35.12
N LEU A 381 20.92 -12.91 34.27
CA LEU A 381 21.00 -14.35 34.00
C LEU A 381 21.84 -14.62 32.75
N GLN A 382 22.66 -15.67 32.77
CA GLN A 382 23.44 -16.11 31.60
C GLN A 382 22.64 -17.02 30.66
N SER A 383 21.64 -17.73 31.20
CA SER A 383 20.73 -18.60 30.44
C SER A 383 19.35 -18.61 31.10
N VAL A 384 18.32 -18.81 30.30
CA VAL A 384 16.91 -18.81 30.72
C VAL A 384 16.22 -20.00 30.07
N ARG A 385 15.47 -20.78 30.85
CA ARG A 385 14.56 -21.80 30.35
C ARG A 385 13.19 -21.18 30.15
N VAL A 386 12.57 -21.46 29.00
CA VAL A 386 11.20 -21.04 28.66
C VAL A 386 10.34 -22.29 28.55
N GLN A 387 9.21 -22.31 29.26
CA GLN A 387 8.23 -23.39 29.22
C GLN A 387 6.86 -22.83 28.89
N LEU A 388 6.24 -23.39 27.85
CA LEU A 388 4.88 -23.05 27.42
C LEU A 388 3.93 -24.17 27.88
N ASP A 389 2.95 -23.81 28.69
CA ASP A 389 1.82 -24.66 29.06
C ASP A 389 0.58 -24.17 28.30
N TRP A 390 0.20 -24.93 27.26
CA TRP A 390 -0.97 -24.59 26.46
C TRP A 390 -2.30 -24.87 27.16
N GLY A 391 -2.33 -25.85 28.07
CA GLY A 391 -3.54 -26.22 28.82
C GLY A 391 -3.97 -25.10 29.76
N ASN A 392 -3.01 -24.56 30.49
CA ASN A 392 -3.24 -23.45 31.43
C ASN A 392 -3.06 -22.05 30.79
N LYS A 393 -2.63 -21.98 29.53
CA LYS A 393 -2.33 -20.73 28.79
C LYS A 393 -1.28 -19.88 29.48
N GLU A 394 -0.22 -20.51 29.95
CA GLU A 394 0.87 -19.85 30.67
C GLU A 394 2.22 -20.04 29.99
N VAL A 395 3.07 -19.02 30.07
CA VAL A 395 4.51 -19.13 29.78
C VAL A 395 5.29 -18.88 31.06
N ALA A 396 6.09 -19.84 31.48
CA ALA A 396 7.00 -19.72 32.61
C ALA A 396 8.44 -19.53 32.13
N PHE A 397 9.15 -18.61 32.78
CA PHE A 397 10.59 -18.38 32.64
C PHE A 397 11.28 -18.78 33.94
N SER A 398 12.20 -19.73 33.84
CA SER A 398 12.90 -20.31 34.99
C SER A 398 14.41 -20.35 34.78
N ASP A 399 15.15 -20.41 35.89
CA ASP A 399 16.59 -20.63 35.84
C ASP A 399 16.84 -22.09 35.44
N PRO A 400 17.58 -22.36 34.35
CA PRO A 400 17.74 -23.70 33.82
C PRO A 400 18.45 -24.67 34.77
N ASN A 401 19.18 -24.17 35.78
CA ASN A 401 19.93 -24.99 36.72
C ASN A 401 19.06 -25.57 37.85
N ASN A 402 18.02 -24.85 38.27
CA ASN A 402 17.19 -25.24 39.43
C ASN A 402 15.68 -25.24 39.13
N ASN A 403 15.28 -24.97 37.88
CA ASN A 403 13.89 -24.86 37.41
C ASN A 403 13.00 -23.95 38.27
N THR A 404 13.59 -23.01 39.02
CA THR A 404 12.81 -22.08 39.84
C THR A 404 12.22 -21.01 38.93
N PRO A 405 10.88 -20.89 38.82
CA PRO A 405 10.26 -19.87 37.99
C PRO A 405 10.48 -18.51 38.64
N PHE A 406 10.95 -17.55 37.85
CA PHE A 406 11.09 -16.16 38.27
C PHE A 406 10.08 -15.24 37.55
N CYS A 407 9.40 -15.76 36.53
CA CYS A 407 8.33 -15.06 35.85
C CYS A 407 7.34 -16.05 35.24
N THR A 408 6.04 -15.80 35.42
CA THR A 408 4.96 -16.49 34.70
C THR A 408 4.04 -15.47 34.06
N VAL A 409 3.77 -15.63 32.77
CA VAL A 409 2.92 -14.73 31.98
C VAL A 409 1.73 -15.50 31.44
N HIS A 410 0.53 -14.96 31.66
CA HIS A 410 -0.70 -15.49 31.07
C HIS A 410 -0.86 -15.01 29.64
N ILE A 411 -1.18 -15.94 28.74
CA ILE A 411 -1.32 -15.68 27.31
C ILE A 411 -2.79 -15.40 26.96
N PRO A 412 -3.09 -14.34 26.18
CA PRO A 412 -4.44 -14.11 25.66
C PRO A 412 -4.89 -15.24 24.72
N SER A 413 -6.21 -15.40 24.54
CA SER A 413 -6.86 -16.50 23.81
C SER A 413 -6.65 -16.52 22.27
N THR A 414 -5.53 -15.99 21.79
CA THR A 414 -5.18 -15.94 20.37
C THR A 414 -4.34 -17.15 19.98
N ASP A 415 -4.63 -17.74 18.81
CA ASP A 415 -4.02 -18.99 18.33
C ASP A 415 -2.51 -18.93 18.05
N ARG A 416 -1.85 -17.77 18.20
CA ARG A 416 -0.43 -17.60 17.89
C ARG A 416 0.25 -16.67 18.89
N VAL A 417 1.39 -17.12 19.41
CA VAL A 417 2.27 -16.37 20.31
C VAL A 417 3.67 -16.36 19.70
N PHE A 418 4.29 -15.19 19.64
CA PHE A 418 5.68 -15.03 19.19
C PHE A 418 6.51 -14.49 20.34
N PRO A 419 7.48 -15.24 20.87
CA PRO A 419 8.38 -14.71 21.89
C PRO A 419 9.32 -13.68 21.24
N PHE A 420 9.27 -12.45 21.73
CA PHE A 420 10.22 -11.41 21.38
C PHE A 420 11.26 -11.28 22.49
N PHE A 421 12.54 -11.32 22.12
CA PHE A 421 13.63 -11.09 23.05
C PHE A 421 14.47 -9.91 22.59
N SER A 422 14.67 -8.91 23.45
CA SER A 422 15.55 -7.78 23.17
C SER A 422 17.00 -8.14 23.52
N GLY A 423 17.87 -8.23 22.51
CA GLY A 423 19.31 -8.47 22.68
C GLY A 423 19.89 -9.55 21.78
N SER A 424 21.22 -9.66 21.75
CA SER A 424 21.94 -10.68 20.98
C SER A 424 21.91 -12.01 21.73
N LEU A 425 20.85 -12.79 21.54
CA LEU A 425 20.66 -14.10 22.18
C LEU A 425 20.96 -15.24 21.22
N ARG A 426 21.52 -16.33 21.76
CA ARG A 426 21.62 -17.62 21.07
C ARG A 426 20.52 -18.53 21.61
N ILE A 427 19.58 -18.92 20.75
CA ILE A 427 18.54 -19.89 21.10
C ILE A 427 19.16 -21.29 21.04
N CYS A 428 19.29 -21.94 22.19
CA CYS A 428 19.72 -23.32 22.28
C CYS A 428 18.47 -24.23 22.26
N PRO A 429 18.22 -25.00 21.20
CA PRO A 429 17.08 -25.90 21.18
C PRO A 429 17.27 -27.03 22.21
N MET A 430 16.46 -27.04 23.27
CA MET A 430 16.28 -28.24 24.09
C MET A 430 15.22 -29.14 23.43
N LYS A 431 15.32 -30.46 23.64
CA LYS A 431 14.30 -31.41 23.17
C LYS A 431 12.93 -30.95 23.65
N VAL A 432 12.02 -30.65 22.71
CA VAL A 432 10.63 -30.36 23.01
C VAL A 432 10.00 -31.66 23.52
N SER A 433 9.81 -31.76 24.83
CA SER A 433 9.05 -32.84 25.45
C SER A 433 7.58 -32.42 25.47
N VAL A 434 6.79 -32.97 24.53
CA VAL A 434 5.33 -32.86 24.57
C VAL A 434 4.83 -33.95 25.50
N ILE A 435 4.29 -33.58 26.65
CA ILE A 435 3.54 -34.49 27.51
C ILE A 435 2.08 -34.29 27.14
N VAL A 436 1.46 -35.31 26.56
CA VAL A 436 0.02 -35.38 26.32
C VAL A 436 -0.54 -36.13 27.53
N GLU A 437 -1.30 -35.45 28.38
CA GLU A 437 -2.14 -36.12 29.39
C GLU A 437 -3.45 -36.62 28.78
#